data_AF-A0A833YDC7-F1
#
_entry.id   AF-A0A833YDC7-F1
#
_cell.length_a   1.000
_cell.length_b   1.000
_cell.length_c   1.000
_cell.angle_alpha   90.00
_cell.angle_beta   90.00
_cell.angle_gamma   90.00
#
_symmetry.space_group_name_H-M   'P 1'
#
loop_
_entity.id
_entity.type
_entity.pdbx_description
1 polymer ?
#
loop_
_entity_poly.entity_id
_entity_poly.type
_entity_poly.pdbx_seq_one_letter_code
_entity_poly.pdbx_strand_id
1 'polypeptide(L)'
;MAREGFLVPVETQASLKKKTAVSTSWVFLDNSGESTILDVDKYAIMRRVQIHARDLRILDPLLSYPSTILGREKVIVLNLEHIKAIVTAEEVLVRDPFDDNVIPIVEELQRRLPLANSICHGQGEEEEHPSTESGEENEFPFEFRALEVVLEAICSFLDARTRELETDVYPALDELTSKISSRNLDRVRKLKSAMTRLTNRVQKVRDELEQLLDDDEDMADLYLSRKLSGTSSPANGFDAPNWFINSPTTGSKISKTSRASAATTQEEDDIDELEMLLEAYFMQIDGTMHKLTTMREYIDDTEDYINIQLDNHRNQLIQVLSLRNK
;
A
#
# COMPACT_ATOMS: atom_id res chain seq x y z
N MET A 1 47.51 -49.05 -27.14
CA MET A 1 47.28 -47.71 -27.74
C MET A 1 45.77 -47.50 -27.72
N ALA A 2 45.29 -46.73 -26.74
CA ALA A 2 44.60 -45.44 -26.93
C ALA A 2 43.22 -45.63 -27.60
N ARG A 3 42.12 -45.55 -26.82
CA ARG A 3 41.22 -44.37 -26.62
C ARG A 3 40.48 -44.00 -27.92
N GLU A 4 39.20 -43.68 -28.00
CA GLU A 4 38.06 -43.42 -27.10
C GLU A 4 36.84 -43.34 -28.06
N GLY A 5 35.62 -43.61 -27.59
CA GLY A 5 34.45 -43.51 -28.47
C GLY A 5 33.10 -43.78 -27.80
N PHE A 6 32.74 -42.87 -26.89
CA PHE A 6 31.40 -42.49 -26.39
C PHE A 6 30.17 -43.38 -26.72
N LEU A 7 29.56 -43.88 -25.64
CA LEU A 7 28.15 -44.26 -25.54
C LEU A 7 27.30 -43.01 -25.32
N VAL A 8 26.28 -42.79 -26.16
CA VAL A 8 25.09 -42.00 -25.83
C VAL A 8 23.86 -42.75 -26.35
N PRO A 9 22.91 -43.16 -25.48
CA PRO A 9 21.62 -43.64 -25.91
C PRO A 9 20.53 -42.57 -25.79
N VAL A 10 19.72 -42.50 -26.84
CA VAL A 10 18.25 -42.43 -26.85
C VAL A 10 17.60 -41.21 -26.16
N GLU A 11 17.07 -40.33 -27.03
CA GLU A 11 16.02 -39.38 -26.72
C GLU A 11 14.81 -40.08 -26.08
N THR A 12 14.59 -39.83 -24.79
CA THR A 12 13.28 -40.07 -24.16
C THR A 12 12.52 -38.76 -24.06
N GLN A 13 11.42 -38.73 -24.79
CA GLN A 13 10.38 -37.71 -24.82
C GLN A 13 10.08 -37.15 -23.42
N ALA A 14 10.42 -35.88 -23.21
CA ALA A 14 9.86 -35.09 -22.13
C ALA A 14 8.40 -34.78 -22.46
N SER A 15 7.50 -35.32 -21.65
CA SER A 15 6.06 -35.09 -21.68
C SER A 15 5.73 -33.59 -21.65
N LEU A 16 5.22 -33.08 -22.78
CA LEU A 16 4.47 -31.83 -22.87
C LEU A 16 3.19 -31.94 -22.03
N LYS A 17 3.30 -31.69 -20.72
CA LYS A 17 2.14 -31.37 -19.90
C LYS A 17 1.85 -29.88 -20.05
N LYS A 18 0.79 -29.56 -20.80
CA LYS A 18 0.08 -28.27 -20.78
C LYS A 18 -0.03 -27.77 -19.33
N LYS A 19 0.75 -26.75 -18.97
CA LYS A 19 0.50 -25.93 -17.79
C LYS A 19 -0.09 -24.61 -18.26
N THR A 20 -1.41 -24.53 -18.29
CA THR A 20 -2.13 -23.25 -18.16
C THR A 20 -2.14 -22.89 -16.67
N ALA A 21 -0.95 -22.72 -16.10
CA ALA A 21 -0.77 -22.12 -14.80
C ALA A 21 0.09 -20.90 -15.08
N VAL A 22 -0.49 -19.72 -14.96
CA VAL A 22 0.27 -18.48 -14.85
C VAL A 22 1.21 -18.73 -13.67
N SER A 23 2.49 -18.99 -13.96
CA SER A 23 3.52 -19.03 -12.92
C SER A 23 3.59 -17.61 -12.40
N THR A 24 3.15 -17.42 -11.18
CA THR A 24 3.18 -16.11 -10.54
C THR A 24 4.48 -16.10 -9.79
N SER A 25 5.46 -15.37 -10.30
CA SER A 25 6.75 -15.19 -9.65
C SER A 25 6.53 -14.35 -8.38
N TRP A 26 7.04 -14.82 -7.26
CA TRP A 26 7.09 -14.08 -6.00
C TRP A 26 8.54 -13.79 -5.66
N VAL A 27 8.82 -12.64 -5.07
CA VAL A 27 10.04 -12.43 -4.32
C VAL A 27 9.73 -12.50 -2.83
N PHE A 28 10.57 -13.25 -2.14
CA PHE A 28 10.55 -13.42 -0.71
C PHE A 28 11.68 -12.60 -0.12
N LEU A 29 11.42 -11.83 0.94
CA LEU A 29 12.44 -11.15 1.71
C LEU A 29 12.27 -11.46 3.20
N ASP A 30 13.36 -11.80 3.87
CA ASP A 30 13.39 -12.02 5.31
C ASP A 30 13.81 -10.76 6.08
N ASN A 31 13.84 -10.87 7.42
CA ASN A 31 14.31 -9.82 8.32
C ASN A 31 15.79 -9.42 8.13
N SER A 32 16.58 -10.20 7.40
CA SER A 32 17.98 -9.91 7.08
C SER A 32 18.14 -9.22 5.73
N GLY A 33 17.03 -9.00 5.00
CA GLY A 33 16.99 -8.41 3.66
C GLY A 33 17.47 -9.34 2.55
N GLU A 34 17.72 -10.61 2.87
CA GLU A 34 18.04 -11.62 1.86
C GLU A 34 16.79 -11.91 1.04
N SER A 35 16.91 -11.77 -0.28
CA SER A 35 15.79 -11.98 -1.20
C SER A 35 15.93 -13.27 -1.99
N THR A 36 14.85 -14.04 -2.08
CA THR A 36 14.79 -15.24 -2.94
C THR A 36 13.59 -15.19 -3.87
N ILE A 37 13.81 -15.48 -5.15
CA ILE A 37 12.74 -15.55 -6.14
C ILE A 37 12.15 -16.97 -6.11
N LEU A 38 10.83 -17.05 -5.97
CA LEU A 38 10.08 -18.28 -5.84
C LEU A 38 8.97 -18.35 -6.88
N ASP A 39 9.06 -19.35 -7.76
CA ASP A 39 7.98 -19.73 -8.68
C ASP A 39 7.06 -20.74 -8.01
N VAL A 40 6.20 -20.23 -7.13
CA VAL A 40 5.29 -21.04 -6.30
C VAL A 40 3.85 -20.88 -6.72
N ASP A 41 3.08 -21.97 -6.64
CA ASP A 41 1.64 -21.90 -6.88
C ASP A 41 0.90 -21.24 -5.70
N LYS A 42 -0.33 -20.78 -5.96
CA LYS A 42 -1.17 -20.13 -4.94
C LYS A 42 -1.38 -20.99 -3.69
N TYR A 43 -1.41 -22.32 -3.83
CA TYR A 43 -1.67 -23.22 -2.69
C TYR A 43 -0.42 -23.39 -1.82
N ALA A 44 0.78 -23.29 -2.40
CA ALA A 44 2.03 -23.24 -1.67
C ALA A 44 2.12 -21.97 -0.82
N ILE A 45 1.75 -20.81 -1.38
CA ILE A 45 1.65 -19.55 -0.61
C ILE A 45 0.62 -19.68 0.52
N MET A 46 -0.58 -20.19 0.24
CA MET A 46 -1.61 -20.41 1.28
C MET A 46 -1.12 -21.27 2.45
N ARG A 47 -0.41 -22.36 2.16
CA ARG A 47 0.12 -23.26 3.20
C ARG A 47 1.26 -22.63 3.99
N ARG A 48 2.14 -21.88 3.33
CA ARG A 48 3.29 -21.24 3.98
C ARG A 48 2.82 -20.19 4.98
N VAL A 49 2.02 -19.24 4.49
CA VAL A 49 1.68 -18.01 5.22
C VAL A 49 0.37 -18.18 6.01
N GLN A 50 -0.28 -19.36 5.93
CA GLN A 50 -1.53 -19.69 6.63
C GLN A 50 -2.69 -18.71 6.33
N ILE A 51 -2.77 -18.24 5.08
CA ILE A 51 -3.79 -17.30 4.63
C ILE A 51 -5.01 -18.01 4.01
N HIS A 52 -6.20 -17.49 4.27
CA HIS A 52 -7.44 -18.02 3.70
C HIS A 52 -7.53 -17.76 2.19
N ALA A 53 -8.16 -18.68 1.44
CA ALA A 53 -8.28 -18.57 -0.02
C ALA A 53 -9.01 -17.31 -0.50
N ARG A 54 -9.89 -16.76 0.34
CA ARG A 54 -10.63 -15.50 0.06
C ARG A 54 -9.68 -14.31 0.02
N ASP A 55 -8.78 -14.22 1.01
CA ASP A 55 -7.91 -13.07 1.18
C ASP A 55 -6.78 -13.11 0.14
N LEU A 56 -6.26 -14.30 -0.20
CA LEU A 56 -5.29 -14.44 -1.29
C LEU A 56 -5.86 -14.06 -2.68
N ARG A 57 -7.17 -14.20 -2.90
CA ARG A 57 -7.81 -13.82 -4.19
C ARG A 57 -7.72 -12.33 -4.45
N ILE A 58 -7.62 -11.50 -3.42
CA ILE A 58 -7.44 -10.05 -3.56
C ILE A 58 -6.19 -9.76 -4.41
N LEU A 59 -5.16 -10.60 -4.28
CA LEU A 59 -3.92 -10.47 -5.03
C LEU A 59 -3.96 -11.09 -6.43
N ASP A 60 -5.06 -11.73 -6.84
CA ASP A 60 -5.14 -12.41 -8.15
C ASP A 60 -5.08 -11.38 -9.29
N PRO A 61 -4.14 -11.47 -10.25
CA PRO A 61 -3.98 -10.54 -11.35
C PRO A 61 -5.13 -10.64 -12.36
N LEU A 62 -5.86 -11.76 -12.36
CA LEU A 62 -7.04 -11.92 -13.21
C LEU A 62 -8.28 -11.22 -12.62
N LEU A 63 -8.20 -10.76 -11.37
CA LEU A 63 -9.30 -10.11 -10.66
C LEU A 63 -8.91 -8.66 -10.34
N SER A 64 -9.77 -7.72 -10.71
CA SER A 64 -9.59 -6.30 -10.41
C SER A 64 -10.23 -5.98 -9.06
N TYR A 65 -9.52 -6.22 -7.96
CA TYR A 65 -9.92 -5.76 -6.63
C TYR A 65 -9.51 -4.30 -6.40
N PRO A 66 -10.29 -3.53 -5.60
CA PRO A 66 -9.88 -2.20 -5.17
C PRO A 66 -8.63 -2.26 -4.28
N SER A 67 -8.01 -1.10 -4.06
CA SER A 67 -6.91 -0.98 -3.11
C SER A 67 -7.37 -1.44 -1.72
N THR A 68 -6.58 -2.25 -1.01
CA THR A 68 -6.92 -2.67 0.35
C THR A 68 -5.70 -3.03 1.20
N ILE A 69 -5.78 -2.75 2.49
CA ILE A 69 -4.87 -3.13 3.57
C ILE A 69 -5.65 -4.02 4.52
N LEU A 70 -5.28 -5.29 4.61
CA LEU A 70 -6.08 -6.26 5.35
C LEU A 70 -5.26 -6.96 6.43
N GLY A 71 -5.51 -6.60 7.68
CA GLY A 71 -5.02 -7.33 8.83
C GLY A 71 -5.71 -8.68 9.01
N ARG A 72 -4.93 -9.71 9.34
CA ARG A 72 -5.38 -11.06 9.69
C ARG A 72 -4.50 -11.60 10.79
N GLU A 73 -4.83 -12.78 11.33
CA GLU A 73 -4.18 -13.34 12.51
C GLU A 73 -2.64 -13.41 12.44
N LYS A 74 -2.05 -13.64 11.25
CA LYS A 74 -0.59 -13.76 11.08
C LYS A 74 -0.02 -13.00 9.89
N VAL A 75 -0.87 -12.27 9.17
CA VAL A 75 -0.54 -11.72 7.86
C VAL A 75 -1.23 -10.38 7.66
N ILE A 76 -0.56 -9.47 6.98
CA ILE A 76 -1.17 -8.28 6.39
C ILE A 76 -1.17 -8.50 4.88
N VAL A 77 -2.32 -8.39 4.25
CA VAL A 77 -2.46 -8.47 2.80
C VAL A 77 -2.53 -7.06 2.25
N LEU A 78 -1.61 -6.73 1.35
CA LEU A 78 -1.54 -5.43 0.70
C LEU A 78 -1.85 -5.58 -0.78
N ASN A 79 -2.94 -4.96 -1.23
CA ASN A 79 -3.22 -4.75 -2.64
C ASN A 79 -3.31 -3.25 -2.84
N LEU A 80 -2.20 -2.58 -3.16
CA LEU A 80 -2.16 -1.13 -3.30
C LEU A 80 -1.66 -0.80 -4.70
N GLU A 81 -2.55 -0.31 -5.56
CA GLU A 81 -2.24 0.04 -6.95
C GLU A 81 -1.56 -1.10 -7.73
N HIS A 82 -0.26 -0.99 -8.01
CA HIS A 82 0.53 -1.97 -8.74
C HIS A 82 1.28 -2.94 -7.80
N ILE A 83 1.26 -2.68 -6.49
CA ILE A 83 1.94 -3.49 -5.49
C ILE A 83 0.97 -4.48 -4.88
N LYS A 84 1.36 -5.75 -4.92
CA LYS A 84 0.63 -6.86 -4.32
C LYS A 84 1.58 -7.60 -3.40
N ALA A 85 1.37 -7.48 -2.09
CA ALA A 85 2.25 -8.04 -1.08
C ALA A 85 1.51 -8.76 0.03
N ILE A 86 2.22 -9.68 0.68
CA ILE A 86 1.81 -10.33 1.92
C ILE A 86 2.95 -10.09 2.92
N VAL A 87 2.65 -9.39 3.99
CA VAL A 87 3.59 -9.11 5.08
C VAL A 87 3.27 -10.05 6.23
N THR A 88 4.29 -10.61 6.84
CA THR A 88 4.21 -11.36 8.10
C THR A 88 5.08 -10.66 9.14
N ALA A 89 5.18 -11.19 10.37
CA ALA A 89 6.06 -10.64 11.40
C ALA A 89 7.57 -10.80 11.10
N GLU A 90 7.96 -11.67 10.16
CA GLU A 90 9.38 -12.01 9.91
C GLU A 90 9.78 -11.97 8.44
N GLU A 91 8.80 -12.05 7.53
CA GLU A 91 9.01 -12.15 6.09
C GLU A 91 7.97 -11.34 5.31
N VAL A 92 8.37 -10.80 4.15
CA VAL A 92 7.48 -10.15 3.18
C VAL A 92 7.56 -10.85 1.83
N LEU A 93 6.40 -11.08 1.22
CA LEU A 93 6.26 -11.67 -0.10
C LEU A 93 5.67 -10.63 -1.04
N VAL A 94 6.41 -10.26 -2.10
CA VAL A 94 5.94 -9.33 -3.13
C VAL A 94 5.73 -10.09 -4.43
N ARG A 95 4.62 -9.84 -5.08
CA ARG A 95 4.25 -10.47 -6.34
C ARG A 95 4.90 -9.76 -7.52
N ASP A 96 5.17 -10.51 -8.58
CA ASP A 96 5.62 -9.99 -9.88
C ASP A 96 6.88 -9.11 -9.77
N PRO A 97 8.00 -9.64 -9.21
CA PRO A 97 9.21 -8.86 -8.90
C PRO A 97 9.96 -8.32 -10.13
N PHE A 98 9.54 -8.69 -11.34
CA PHE A 98 10.13 -8.22 -12.58
C PHE A 98 9.35 -7.06 -13.23
N ASP A 99 8.26 -6.59 -12.61
CA ASP A 99 7.55 -5.40 -13.07
C ASP A 99 8.37 -4.15 -12.78
N ASP A 100 8.47 -3.24 -13.77
CA ASP A 100 9.25 -1.99 -13.68
C ASP A 100 8.85 -1.12 -12.48
N ASN A 101 7.58 -1.21 -12.05
CA ASN A 101 7.10 -0.46 -10.90
C ASN A 101 7.37 -1.17 -9.59
N VAL A 102 7.60 -2.50 -9.59
CA VAL A 102 7.81 -3.31 -8.39
C VAL A 102 9.29 -3.40 -8.02
N ILE A 103 10.18 -3.44 -9.01
CA ILE A 103 11.65 -3.54 -8.82
C ILE A 103 12.18 -2.53 -7.78
N PRO A 104 11.84 -1.22 -7.86
CA PRO A 104 12.38 -0.23 -6.92
C PRO A 104 11.96 -0.49 -5.47
N ILE A 105 10.75 -1.03 -5.24
CA ILE A 105 10.26 -1.36 -3.90
C ILE A 105 11.00 -2.56 -3.34
N VAL A 106 11.30 -3.56 -4.17
CA VAL A 106 12.07 -4.74 -3.73
C VAL A 106 13.46 -4.32 -3.29
N GLU A 107 14.12 -3.44 -4.06
CA GLU A 107 15.42 -2.87 -3.68
C GLU A 107 15.35 -2.08 -2.38
N GLU A 108 14.28 -1.30 -2.17
CA GLU A 108 14.09 -0.51 -0.97
C GLU A 108 13.78 -1.37 0.27
N LEU A 109 13.00 -2.43 0.12
CA LEU A 109 12.76 -3.43 1.16
C LEU A 109 14.06 -4.13 1.56
N GLN A 110 14.89 -4.56 0.58
CA GLN A 110 16.22 -5.13 0.86
C GLN A 110 17.12 -4.17 1.63
N ARG A 111 17.01 -2.86 1.34
CA ARG A 111 17.82 -1.82 1.97
C ARG A 111 17.39 -1.51 3.40
N ARG A 112 16.08 -1.41 3.67
CA ARG A 112 15.54 -0.90 4.95
C ARG A 112 15.21 -1.98 5.98
N LEU A 113 14.86 -3.21 5.56
CA LEU A 113 14.52 -4.28 6.49
C LEU A 113 15.69 -4.74 7.40
N PRO A 114 16.97 -4.80 6.95
CA PRO A 114 18.08 -5.26 7.79
C PRO A 114 18.58 -4.26 8.84
N LEU A 115 18.29 -2.96 8.66
CA LEU A 115 18.96 -1.89 9.41
C LEU A 115 18.74 -1.98 10.94
N ALA A 116 17.69 -2.65 11.39
CA ALA A 116 17.31 -2.78 12.79
C ALA A 116 18.20 -3.68 13.65
N ASN A 117 18.60 -4.83 13.10
CA ASN A 117 19.28 -5.84 13.90
C ASN A 117 20.73 -5.45 14.26
N SER A 118 21.26 -4.35 13.71
CA SER A 118 22.65 -3.95 13.89
C SER A 118 22.90 -2.97 15.04
N ILE A 119 21.87 -2.32 15.59
CA ILE A 119 22.06 -1.30 16.64
C ILE A 119 21.89 -1.89 18.05
N CYS A 120 21.20 -3.04 18.19
CA CYS A 120 20.83 -3.61 19.49
C CYS A 120 21.77 -4.73 20.03
N HIS A 121 22.96 -4.95 19.45
CA HIS A 121 23.95 -5.93 19.92
C HIS A 121 25.38 -5.37 20.12
N GLY A 122 25.49 -4.17 20.68
CA GLY A 122 26.74 -3.66 21.25
C GLY A 122 26.75 -3.77 22.78
N GLN A 123 27.26 -4.89 23.32
CA GLN A 123 27.54 -5.04 24.75
C GLN A 123 28.54 -4.00 25.26
N GLY A 124 28.35 -3.57 26.50
CA GLY A 124 29.16 -2.55 27.16
C GLY A 124 30.61 -2.92 27.43
N GLU A 125 31.41 -1.89 27.63
CA GLU A 125 32.29 -1.65 28.79
C GLU A 125 32.88 -0.22 28.67
N GLU A 126 32.53 0.62 29.65
CA GLU A 126 33.27 1.77 30.23
C GLU A 126 33.95 2.82 29.31
N GLU A 127 33.43 4.07 29.27
CA GLU A 127 34.07 5.29 29.82
C GLU A 127 33.26 6.59 29.58
N GLU A 128 32.86 7.22 30.69
CA GLU A 128 32.65 8.64 31.06
C GLU A 128 32.29 9.76 30.03
N HIS A 129 31.01 10.20 30.09
CA HIS A 129 30.44 11.57 29.95
C HIS A 129 30.47 12.36 28.61
N PRO A 130 29.56 13.36 28.39
CA PRO A 130 28.14 13.48 28.76
C PRO A 130 27.22 13.96 27.58
N SER A 131 25.91 13.68 27.71
CA SER A 131 24.77 14.40 27.08
C SER A 131 24.69 14.50 25.55
N THR A 132 23.94 13.56 24.95
CA THR A 132 23.02 13.86 23.85
C THR A 132 21.81 12.94 24.02
N GLU A 133 20.74 13.47 24.61
CA GLU A 133 19.40 12.90 24.44
C GLU A 133 18.97 13.23 23.00
N SER A 134 19.10 12.27 22.10
CA SER A 134 18.47 12.34 20.79
C SER A 134 18.19 10.93 20.28
N GLY A 135 16.93 10.51 20.45
CA GLY A 135 16.31 9.39 19.76
C GLY A 135 16.62 8.03 20.36
N GLU A 136 15.81 7.59 21.33
CA GLU A 136 15.33 6.22 21.20
C GLU A 136 14.58 6.20 19.85
N GLU A 137 15.26 5.77 18.78
CA GLU A 137 14.58 5.50 17.52
C GLU A 137 13.62 4.35 17.86
N ASN A 138 12.34 4.68 18.11
CA ASN A 138 11.27 3.70 18.28
C ASN A 138 11.24 2.85 17.01
N GLU A 139 11.95 1.74 17.10
CA GLU A 139 12.19 0.89 15.96
C GLU A 139 10.91 0.13 15.68
N PHE A 140 10.21 0.55 14.63
CA PHE A 140 9.00 -0.11 14.18
C PHE A 140 9.22 -1.63 13.99
N PRO A 141 8.27 -2.46 14.44
CA PRO A 141 8.21 -3.88 14.10
C PRO A 141 8.39 -4.14 12.60
N PHE A 142 8.89 -5.34 12.26
CA PHE A 142 9.18 -5.71 10.87
C PHE A 142 7.98 -5.46 9.93
N GLU A 143 6.78 -5.79 10.39
CA GLU A 143 5.55 -5.61 9.61
C GLU A 143 5.27 -4.15 9.25
N PHE A 144 5.57 -3.21 10.15
CA PHE A 144 5.33 -1.79 9.94
C PHE A 144 6.42 -1.15 9.10
N ARG A 145 7.67 -1.60 9.22
CA ARG A 145 8.75 -1.19 8.29
C ARG A 145 8.47 -1.65 6.87
N ALA A 146 7.97 -2.87 6.69
CA ALA A 146 7.55 -3.36 5.38
C ALA A 146 6.34 -2.58 4.85
N LEU A 147 5.34 -2.31 5.70
CA LEU A 147 4.17 -1.50 5.35
C LEU A 147 4.56 -0.08 4.94
N GLU A 148 5.45 0.56 5.70
CA GLU A 148 5.96 1.91 5.46
C GLU A 148 6.60 2.01 4.07
N VAL A 149 7.51 1.09 3.72
CA VAL A 149 8.16 1.09 2.40
C VAL A 149 7.14 0.97 1.27
N VAL A 150 6.11 0.13 1.46
CA VAL A 150 5.04 -0.03 0.46
C VAL A 150 4.19 1.25 0.34
N LEU A 151 3.79 1.86 1.47
CA LEU A 151 3.01 3.10 1.48
C LEU A 151 3.79 4.26 0.88
N GLU A 152 5.06 4.42 1.26
CA GLU A 152 5.96 5.44 0.72
C GLU A 152 6.08 5.33 -0.79
N ALA A 153 6.28 4.11 -1.31
CA ALA A 153 6.39 3.87 -2.74
C ALA A 153 5.10 4.25 -3.49
N ILE A 154 3.92 3.87 -2.97
CA ILE A 154 2.64 4.20 -3.60
C ILE A 154 2.36 5.70 -3.56
N CYS A 155 2.55 6.34 -2.41
CA CYS A 155 2.32 7.77 -2.26
C CYS A 155 3.26 8.57 -3.16
N SER A 156 4.55 8.20 -3.18
CA SER A 156 5.56 8.83 -4.05
C SER A 156 5.25 8.62 -5.53
N PHE A 157 4.82 7.41 -5.92
CA PHE A 157 4.42 7.12 -7.29
C PHE A 157 3.22 7.97 -7.73
N LEU A 158 2.16 8.05 -6.92
CA LEU A 158 0.95 8.80 -7.27
C LEU A 158 1.20 10.32 -7.30
N ASP A 159 2.02 10.84 -6.39
CA ASP A 159 2.42 12.25 -6.38
C ASP A 159 3.32 12.58 -7.58
N ALA A 160 4.26 11.71 -7.96
CA ALA A 160 5.06 11.87 -9.17
C ALA A 160 4.20 11.91 -10.44
N ARG A 161 3.25 10.98 -10.58
CA ARG A 161 2.29 10.97 -11.70
C ARG A 161 1.40 12.21 -11.73
N THR A 162 1.07 12.75 -10.57
CA THR A 162 0.30 14.00 -10.44
C THR A 162 1.12 15.19 -10.94
N ARG A 163 2.40 15.28 -10.55
CA ARG A 163 3.32 16.32 -11.05
C ARG A 163 3.56 16.22 -12.56
N GLU A 164 3.75 15.02 -13.10
CA GLU A 164 3.87 14.83 -14.55
C GLU A 164 2.65 15.36 -15.29
N LEU A 165 1.46 14.99 -14.82
CA LEU A 165 0.21 15.48 -15.40
C LEU A 165 0.09 17.01 -15.30
N GLU A 166 0.49 17.59 -14.18
CA GLU A 166 0.53 19.04 -13.97
C GLU A 166 1.37 19.76 -15.03
N THR A 167 2.57 19.22 -15.32
CA THR A 167 3.46 19.78 -16.36
C THR A 167 2.89 19.71 -17.77
N ASP A 168 1.95 18.81 -18.02
CA ASP A 168 1.26 18.68 -19.31
C ASP A 168 -0.03 19.51 -19.40
N VAL A 169 -0.76 19.66 -18.29
CA VAL A 169 -2.07 20.32 -18.22
C VAL A 169 -1.95 21.82 -18.43
N TYR A 170 -1.13 22.52 -17.64
CA TYR A 170 -1.08 23.98 -17.71
C TYR A 170 -0.67 24.52 -19.08
N PRO A 171 0.38 23.97 -19.76
CA PRO A 171 0.71 24.41 -21.11
C PRO A 171 -0.38 24.10 -22.15
N ALA A 172 -1.11 23.00 -21.99
CA ALA A 172 -2.19 22.65 -22.91
C ALA A 172 -3.38 23.61 -22.79
N LEU A 173 -3.68 24.09 -21.57
CA LEU A 173 -4.74 25.05 -21.32
C LEU A 173 -4.38 26.46 -21.81
N ASP A 174 -3.13 26.89 -21.62
CA ASP A 174 -2.62 28.16 -22.16
C ASP A 174 -2.65 28.15 -23.69
N GLU A 175 -2.18 27.06 -24.32
CA GLU A 175 -2.22 26.89 -25.78
C GLU A 175 -3.65 26.92 -26.32
N LEU A 176 -4.60 26.31 -25.60
CA LEU A 176 -6.01 26.30 -25.97
C LEU A 176 -6.66 27.69 -25.83
N THR A 177 -6.30 28.44 -24.78
CA THR A 177 -6.75 29.82 -24.55
C THR A 177 -6.20 30.77 -25.62
N SER A 178 -4.96 30.58 -26.06
CA SER A 178 -4.35 31.34 -27.16
C SER A 178 -4.95 30.99 -28.52
N LYS A 179 -5.22 29.70 -28.78
CA LYS A 179 -5.77 29.22 -30.05
C LYS A 179 -6.77 28.09 -29.85
N ILE A 180 -8.05 28.45 -30.01
CA ILE A 180 -9.13 27.47 -30.02
C ILE A 180 -9.07 26.66 -31.33
N SER A 181 -8.67 25.40 -31.23
CA SER A 181 -8.60 24.46 -32.36
C SER A 181 -9.06 23.06 -31.93
N SER A 182 -9.54 22.25 -32.88
CA SER A 182 -9.95 20.87 -32.59
C SER A 182 -8.82 20.05 -31.96
N ARG A 183 -7.58 20.23 -32.43
CA ARG A 183 -6.38 19.58 -31.86
C ARG A 183 -6.17 19.93 -30.39
N ASN A 184 -6.31 21.20 -30.02
CA ASN A 184 -6.07 21.65 -28.64
C ASN A 184 -7.20 21.20 -27.71
N LEU A 185 -8.44 21.24 -28.18
CA LEU A 185 -9.59 20.68 -27.46
C LEU A 185 -9.43 19.18 -27.22
N ASP A 186 -8.98 18.43 -28.23
CA ASP A 186 -8.74 16.99 -28.08
C ASP A 186 -7.57 16.69 -27.14
N ARG A 187 -6.53 17.53 -27.12
CA ARG A 187 -5.42 17.43 -26.15
C ARG A 187 -5.93 17.62 -24.72
N VAL A 188 -6.69 18.68 -24.45
CA VAL A 188 -7.27 18.94 -23.12
C VAL A 188 -8.24 17.84 -22.70
N ARG A 189 -9.09 17.32 -23.59
CA ARG A 189 -9.96 16.17 -23.30
C ARG A 189 -9.18 14.92 -22.89
N LYS A 190 -8.06 14.62 -23.57
CA LYS A 190 -7.20 13.48 -23.20
C LYS A 190 -6.59 13.68 -21.82
N LEU A 191 -6.11 14.88 -21.52
CA LEU A 191 -5.54 15.23 -20.22
C LEU A 191 -6.61 15.16 -19.11
N LYS A 192 -7.81 15.67 -19.37
CA LYS A 192 -8.96 15.55 -18.45
C LYS A 192 -9.32 14.09 -18.17
N SER A 193 -9.33 13.24 -19.20
CA SER A 193 -9.55 11.80 -19.00
C SER A 193 -8.44 11.12 -18.19
N ALA A 194 -7.17 11.48 -18.44
CA ALA A 194 -6.04 11.00 -17.65
C ALA A 194 -6.13 11.46 -16.19
N MET A 195 -6.50 12.71 -15.96
CA MET A 195 -6.73 13.29 -14.63
C MET A 195 -7.83 12.55 -13.88
N THR A 196 -9.01 12.35 -14.48
CA THR A 196 -10.09 11.59 -13.84
C THR A 196 -9.66 10.19 -13.43
N ARG A 197 -8.87 9.50 -14.28
CA ARG A 197 -8.34 8.17 -13.94
C ARG A 197 -7.36 8.23 -12.76
N LEU A 198 -6.50 9.24 -12.72
CA LEU A 198 -5.53 9.42 -11.64
C LEU A 198 -6.22 9.81 -10.32
N THR A 199 -7.17 10.75 -10.35
CA THR A 199 -8.02 11.10 -9.20
C THR A 199 -8.69 9.87 -8.60
N ASN A 200 -9.31 9.01 -9.41
CA ASN A 200 -9.95 7.80 -8.92
C ASN A 200 -8.98 6.79 -8.28
N ARG A 201 -7.71 6.80 -8.69
CA ARG A 201 -6.66 5.93 -8.12
C ARG A 201 -6.21 6.46 -6.77
N VAL A 202 -5.89 7.75 -6.70
CA VAL A 202 -5.56 8.45 -5.44
C VAL A 202 -6.70 8.33 -4.43
N GLN A 203 -7.95 8.49 -4.87
CA GLN A 203 -9.13 8.38 -4.01
C GLN A 203 -9.21 7.01 -3.34
N LYS A 204 -8.98 5.92 -4.08
CA LYS A 204 -9.06 4.57 -3.51
C LYS A 204 -8.03 4.32 -2.41
N VAL A 205 -6.81 4.85 -2.57
CA VAL A 205 -5.76 4.71 -1.55
C VAL A 205 -6.09 5.59 -0.34
N ARG A 206 -6.57 6.81 -0.57
CA ARG A 206 -7.04 7.72 0.48
C ARG A 206 -8.18 7.11 1.29
N ASP A 207 -9.21 6.58 0.62
CA ASP A 207 -10.38 6.00 1.27
C ASP A 207 -10.02 4.78 2.11
N GLU A 208 -9.08 3.94 1.64
CA GLU A 208 -8.61 2.78 2.40
C GLU A 208 -7.84 3.20 3.66
N LEU A 209 -6.99 4.23 3.56
CA LEU A 209 -6.27 4.77 4.72
C LEU A 209 -7.22 5.46 5.70
N GLU A 210 -8.22 6.21 5.21
CA GLU A 210 -9.27 6.84 6.03
C GLU A 210 -10.05 5.76 6.80
N GLN A 211 -10.48 4.70 6.11
CA GLN A 211 -11.21 3.61 6.73
C GLN A 211 -10.36 2.86 7.78
N LEU A 212 -9.08 2.64 7.51
CA LEU A 212 -8.19 1.98 8.47
C LEU A 212 -7.94 2.85 9.71
N LEU A 213 -7.76 4.16 9.54
CA LEU A 213 -7.59 5.10 10.66
C LEU A 213 -8.86 5.26 11.49
N ASP A 214 -10.05 5.08 10.90
CA ASP A 214 -11.33 5.19 11.59
C ASP A 214 -11.67 3.99 12.50
N ASP A 215 -10.96 2.84 12.37
CA ASP A 215 -11.26 1.59 13.09
C ASP A 215 -10.03 1.00 13.83
N ASP A 216 -9.96 1.24 15.14
CA ASP A 216 -8.92 0.73 16.03
C ASP A 216 -8.81 -0.81 16.02
N GLU A 217 -9.90 -1.55 15.72
CA GLU A 217 -9.86 -3.02 15.64
C GLU A 217 -9.08 -3.46 14.39
N ASP A 218 -9.33 -2.84 13.25
CA ASP A 218 -8.59 -3.10 12.01
C ASP A 218 -7.10 -2.70 12.15
N MET A 219 -6.80 -1.61 12.86
CA MET A 219 -5.41 -1.21 13.19
C MET A 219 -4.72 -2.20 14.13
N ALA A 220 -5.39 -2.61 15.20
CA ALA A 220 -4.88 -3.63 16.12
C ALA A 220 -4.60 -4.94 15.38
N ASP A 221 -5.35 -5.22 14.32
CA ASP A 221 -5.19 -6.41 13.51
C ASP A 221 -3.86 -6.46 12.72
N LEU A 222 -3.19 -5.30 12.54
CA LEU A 222 -1.89 -5.18 11.88
C LEU A 222 -0.69 -5.53 12.78
N TYR A 223 -0.84 -5.60 14.10
CA TYR A 223 0.24 -5.93 15.04
C TYR A 223 0.57 -7.43 15.05
N LEU A 224 1.27 -7.90 14.02
CA LEU A 224 1.59 -9.32 13.83
C LEU A 224 2.59 -9.85 14.86
N SER A 225 3.62 -9.07 15.18
CA SER A 225 4.69 -9.42 16.13
C SER A 225 4.13 -9.62 17.55
N ARG A 226 3.14 -8.82 17.93
CA ARG A 226 2.40 -8.96 19.20
C ARG A 226 1.60 -10.26 19.24
N LYS A 227 0.86 -10.55 18.16
CA LYS A 227 0.06 -11.79 18.02
C LYS A 227 0.94 -13.03 18.07
N LEU A 228 2.13 -12.99 17.45
CA LEU A 228 3.10 -14.08 17.49
C LEU A 228 3.59 -14.35 18.92
N SER A 229 3.93 -13.28 19.66
CA SER A 229 4.42 -13.36 21.04
C SER A 229 3.35 -13.84 22.04
N GLY A 230 2.09 -13.42 21.86
CA GLY A 230 0.96 -13.85 22.68
C GLY A 230 0.66 -15.35 22.61
N THR A 231 0.93 -15.99 21.45
CA THR A 231 0.75 -17.45 21.28
C THR A 231 1.86 -18.31 21.91
N SER A 232 2.97 -17.69 22.32
CA SER A 232 4.10 -18.40 22.95
C SER A 232 3.94 -18.63 24.46
N SER A 233 2.92 -18.03 25.09
CA SER A 233 2.56 -18.29 26.48
C SER A 233 1.48 -19.38 26.58
N PRO A 234 1.77 -20.56 27.14
CA PRO A 234 0.71 -21.51 27.50
C PRO A 234 -0.01 -20.99 28.76
N ALA A 235 -0.89 -20.02 28.59
CA ALA A 235 -1.88 -19.68 29.60
C ALA A 235 -2.94 -20.79 29.61
N ASN A 236 -2.66 -21.80 30.43
CA ASN A 236 -3.61 -22.83 30.82
C ASN A 236 -4.80 -22.13 31.51
N GLY A 237 -5.93 -22.01 30.82
CA GLY A 237 -7.13 -21.39 31.35
C GLY A 237 -8.31 -21.60 30.42
N PHE A 238 -9.03 -22.70 30.62
CA PHE A 238 -10.38 -22.87 30.10
C PHE A 238 -11.24 -21.67 30.53
N ASP A 239 -11.62 -20.80 29.60
CA ASP A 239 -12.77 -19.92 29.79
C ASP A 239 -13.82 -20.25 28.72
N ALA A 240 -14.83 -20.98 29.17
CA ALA A 240 -16.09 -21.14 28.45
C ALA A 240 -16.89 -19.82 28.54
N PRO A 241 -17.64 -19.42 27.50
CA PRO A 241 -18.40 -18.17 27.54
C PRO A 241 -19.68 -18.39 28.36
N ASN A 242 -19.75 -17.85 29.58
CA ASN A 242 -20.92 -18.01 30.43
C ASN A 242 -21.95 -16.88 30.22
N TRP A 243 -22.89 -17.16 29.32
CA TRP A 243 -24.20 -16.52 29.21
C TRP A 243 -24.96 -16.69 30.55
N PHE A 244 -25.31 -15.55 31.19
CA PHE A 244 -26.39 -15.32 32.18
C PHE A 244 -26.40 -16.09 33.52
N ILE A 245 -26.56 -15.35 34.64
CA ILE A 245 -27.71 -15.40 35.57
C ILE A 245 -27.55 -14.32 36.66
N ASN A 246 -28.58 -13.49 36.78
CA ASN A 246 -28.78 -12.52 37.86
C ASN A 246 -29.14 -13.23 39.18
N SER A 247 -28.57 -12.79 40.31
CA SER A 247 -29.32 -12.54 41.57
C SER A 247 -28.44 -11.84 42.63
N PRO A 248 -29.04 -11.03 43.53
CA PRO A 248 -28.30 -10.15 44.43
C PRO A 248 -28.07 -10.80 45.80
N THR A 249 -26.81 -10.85 46.27
CA THR A 249 -26.51 -11.10 47.69
C THR A 249 -25.40 -10.17 48.18
N THR A 250 -25.82 -9.24 49.03
CA THR A 250 -25.11 -8.65 50.17
C THR A 250 -23.70 -9.17 50.49
N GLY A 251 -22.73 -8.24 50.61
CA GLY A 251 -21.71 -8.31 51.66
C GLY A 251 -20.23 -8.32 51.22
N SER A 252 -19.54 -7.24 51.63
CA SER A 252 -18.10 -7.14 51.94
C SER A 252 -17.07 -7.00 50.82
N LYS A 253 -16.58 -5.75 50.75
CA LYS A 253 -15.20 -5.29 50.54
C LYS A 253 -14.13 -6.39 50.55
N ILE A 254 -13.47 -6.59 49.41
CA ILE A 254 -12.04 -6.94 49.32
C ILE A 254 -11.46 -6.20 48.12
N SER A 255 -10.43 -5.41 48.40
CA SER A 255 -9.61 -4.66 47.46
C SER A 255 -9.04 -5.57 46.38
N LYS A 256 -9.48 -5.39 45.13
CA LYS A 256 -8.73 -5.87 43.96
C LYS A 256 -7.68 -4.82 43.64
N THR A 257 -6.43 -5.19 43.86
CA THR A 257 -5.26 -4.47 43.37
C THR A 257 -5.32 -4.44 41.85
N SER A 258 -5.29 -3.22 41.31
CA SER A 258 -5.17 -2.91 39.90
C SER A 258 -3.91 -3.57 39.34
N ARG A 259 -4.09 -4.62 38.52
CA ARG A 259 -3.06 -5.12 37.59
C ARG A 259 -3.53 -5.06 36.13
N ALA A 260 -4.66 -4.42 35.87
CA ALA A 260 -5.21 -4.26 34.52
C ALA A 260 -4.85 -2.92 33.85
N SER A 261 -4.09 -2.05 34.52
CA SER A 261 -3.90 -0.66 34.06
C SER A 261 -2.58 -0.39 33.34
N ALA A 262 -1.63 -1.33 33.34
CA ALA A 262 -0.34 -1.13 32.66
C ALA A 262 -0.28 -1.82 31.29
N ALA A 263 -1.07 -2.88 31.08
CA ALA A 263 -1.15 -3.57 29.80
C ALA A 263 -2.00 -2.79 28.80
N THR A 264 -3.13 -2.21 29.24
CA THR A 264 -3.98 -1.38 28.37
C THR A 264 -3.30 -0.09 27.95
N THR A 265 -2.51 0.55 28.83
CA THR A 265 -1.79 1.78 28.47
C THR A 265 -0.69 1.52 27.46
N GLN A 266 0.04 0.40 27.57
CA GLN A 266 1.06 0.04 26.59
C GLN A 266 0.46 -0.41 25.25
N GLU A 267 -0.72 -1.06 25.28
CA GLU A 267 -1.45 -1.39 24.05
C GLU A 267 -1.96 -0.14 23.33
N GLU A 268 -2.43 0.87 24.07
CA GLU A 268 -2.83 2.19 23.55
C GLU A 268 -1.63 2.98 23.01
N ASP A 269 -0.53 3.09 23.77
CA ASP A 269 0.69 3.82 23.34
C ASP A 269 1.28 3.24 22.04
N ASP A 270 1.29 1.91 21.88
CA ASP A 270 1.77 1.26 20.66
C ASP A 270 0.87 1.58 19.45
N ILE A 271 -0.45 1.68 19.65
CA ILE A 271 -1.44 2.00 18.59
C ILE A 271 -1.22 3.43 18.10
N ASP A 272 -0.99 4.38 19.01
CA ASP A 272 -0.72 5.78 18.68
C ASP A 272 0.52 5.90 17.75
N GLU A 273 1.54 5.06 17.90
CA GLU A 273 2.73 5.08 17.02
C GLU A 273 2.41 4.69 15.57
N LEU A 274 1.59 3.66 15.37
CA LEU A 274 1.15 3.25 14.04
C LEU A 274 0.18 4.27 13.44
N GLU A 275 -0.71 4.84 14.27
CA GLU A 275 -1.62 5.89 13.85
C GLU A 275 -0.83 7.07 13.29
N MET A 276 0.19 7.57 14.00
CA MET A 276 1.08 8.63 13.51
C MET A 276 1.74 8.30 12.16
N LEU A 277 2.19 7.05 11.97
CA LEU A 277 2.76 6.58 10.70
C LEU A 277 1.72 6.66 9.57
N LEU A 278 0.52 6.12 9.81
CA LEU A 278 -0.57 6.07 8.84
C LEU A 278 -1.11 7.47 8.53
N GLU A 279 -1.26 8.34 9.53
CA GLU A 279 -1.65 9.74 9.38
C GLU A 279 -0.68 10.50 8.49
N ALA A 280 0.63 10.29 8.62
CA ALA A 280 1.62 10.94 7.77
C ALA A 280 1.40 10.61 6.28
N TYR A 281 1.15 9.34 5.97
CA TYR A 281 0.83 8.91 4.59
C TYR A 281 -0.57 9.34 4.15
N PHE A 282 -1.55 9.38 5.06
CA PHE A 282 -2.89 9.92 4.78
C PHE A 282 -2.81 11.40 4.39
N MET A 283 -2.05 12.22 5.13
CA MET A 283 -1.83 13.63 4.82
C MET A 283 -1.11 13.81 3.48
N GLN A 284 -0.16 12.93 3.15
CA GLN A 284 0.53 12.97 1.85
C GLN A 284 -0.41 12.65 0.68
N ILE A 285 -1.24 11.59 0.80
CA ILE A 285 -2.16 11.21 -0.26
C ILE A 285 -3.32 12.21 -0.39
N ASP A 286 -3.80 12.78 0.72
CA ASP A 286 -4.82 13.83 0.71
C ASP A 286 -4.27 15.11 0.07
N GLY A 287 -3.02 15.49 0.37
CA GLY A 287 -2.33 16.57 -0.32
C GLY A 287 -2.23 16.33 -1.83
N THR A 288 -1.99 15.09 -2.25
CA THR A 288 -1.98 14.69 -3.67
C THR A 288 -3.38 14.82 -4.30
N MET A 289 -4.42 14.41 -3.57
CA MET A 289 -5.82 14.57 -3.98
C MET A 289 -6.21 16.04 -4.15
N HIS A 290 -5.78 16.90 -3.22
CA HIS A 290 -6.04 18.33 -3.29
C HIS A 290 -5.44 18.96 -4.56
N LYS A 291 -4.18 18.63 -4.88
CA LYS A 291 -3.55 19.09 -6.14
C LYS A 291 -4.35 18.70 -7.37
N LEU A 292 -4.82 17.45 -7.44
CA LEU A 292 -5.66 16.96 -8.54
C LEU A 292 -7.00 17.69 -8.63
N THR A 293 -7.63 17.96 -7.48
CA THR A 293 -8.89 18.71 -7.41
C THR A 293 -8.71 20.13 -7.94
N THR A 294 -7.66 20.84 -7.49
CA THR A 294 -7.34 22.20 -7.99
C THR A 294 -7.04 22.21 -9.49
N MET A 295 -6.25 21.26 -9.99
CA MET A 295 -6.01 21.14 -11.45
C MET A 295 -7.31 20.89 -12.22
N ARG A 296 -8.22 20.11 -11.64
CA ARG A 296 -9.51 19.82 -12.25
C ARG A 296 -10.40 21.04 -12.34
N GLU A 297 -10.51 21.80 -11.26
CA GLU A 297 -11.23 23.08 -11.25
C GLU A 297 -10.66 24.02 -12.32
N TYR A 298 -9.33 24.13 -12.44
CA TYR A 298 -8.71 24.98 -13.45
C TYR A 298 -9.00 24.54 -14.90
N ILE A 299 -9.06 23.24 -15.16
CA ILE A 299 -9.49 22.70 -16.47
C ILE A 299 -10.96 23.06 -16.73
N ASP A 300 -11.84 22.84 -15.76
CA ASP A 300 -13.27 23.08 -15.89
C ASP A 300 -13.54 24.59 -16.11
N ASP A 301 -12.88 25.48 -15.37
CA ASP A 301 -12.94 26.93 -15.55
C ASP A 301 -12.48 27.38 -16.94
N THR A 302 -11.40 26.78 -17.45
CA THR A 302 -10.88 27.07 -18.79
C THR A 302 -11.84 26.60 -19.87
N GLU A 303 -12.45 25.43 -19.71
CA GLU A 303 -13.47 24.91 -20.63
C GLU A 303 -14.69 25.84 -20.68
N ASP A 304 -15.16 26.32 -19.53
CA ASP A 304 -16.27 27.27 -19.43
C ASP A 304 -15.93 28.61 -20.09
N TYR A 305 -14.73 29.14 -19.87
CA TYR A 305 -14.25 30.34 -20.55
C TYR A 305 -14.29 30.19 -22.08
N ILE A 306 -13.80 29.06 -22.60
CA ILE A 306 -13.77 28.79 -24.05
C ILE A 306 -15.18 28.65 -24.62
N ASN A 307 -16.09 28.00 -23.89
CA ASN A 307 -17.49 27.90 -24.29
C ASN A 307 -18.12 29.29 -24.45
N ILE A 308 -17.88 30.20 -23.49
CA ILE A 308 -18.34 31.59 -23.56
C ILE A 308 -17.75 32.31 -24.79
N GLN A 309 -16.44 32.15 -25.07
CA GLN A 309 -15.80 32.78 -26.24
C GLN A 309 -16.39 32.28 -27.57
N LEU A 310 -16.61 30.98 -27.69
CA LEU A 310 -17.19 30.38 -28.90
C LEU A 310 -18.61 30.87 -29.14
N ASP A 311 -19.41 30.98 -28.09
CA ASP A 311 -20.78 31.50 -28.20
C ASP A 311 -20.81 32.99 -28.55
N ASN A 312 -19.88 33.79 -28.03
CA ASN A 312 -19.73 35.20 -28.45
C ASN A 312 -19.40 35.32 -29.95
N HIS A 313 -18.44 34.53 -30.44
CA HIS A 313 -18.11 34.50 -31.88
C HIS A 313 -19.30 34.07 -32.74
N ARG A 314 -20.06 33.05 -32.32
CA ARG A 314 -21.30 32.63 -33.00
C ARG A 314 -22.32 33.76 -33.06
N ASN A 315 -22.53 34.45 -31.94
CA ASN A 315 -23.47 35.57 -31.86
C ASN A 315 -23.06 36.74 -32.78
N GLN A 316 -21.77 37.08 -32.83
CA GLN A 316 -21.25 38.10 -33.75
C GLN A 316 -21.49 37.72 -35.21
N LEU A 317 -21.24 36.46 -35.59
CA LEU A 317 -21.51 35.97 -36.95
C LEU A 317 -22.99 36.07 -37.31
N ILE A 318 -23.88 35.68 -36.40
CA ILE A 318 -25.34 35.81 -36.59
C ILE A 318 -25.74 37.28 -36.77
N GLN A 319 -25.18 38.20 -35.98
CA GLN A 319 -25.46 39.62 -36.08
C GLN A 319 -25.03 40.19 -37.44
N VAL A 320 -23.83 39.84 -37.93
CA VAL A 320 -23.35 40.25 -39.26
C VAL A 320 -24.24 39.71 -40.37
N LEU A 321 -24.67 38.45 -40.29
CA LEU A 321 -25.57 37.86 -41.28
C LEU A 321 -26.96 38.51 -41.26
N SER A 322 -27.47 38.85 -40.07
CA SER A 322 -28.74 39.57 -39.90
C SER A 322 -28.70 40.99 -40.48
N LEU A 323 -27.57 41.70 -40.30
CA LEU A 323 -27.36 43.04 -40.87
C LEU A 323 -27.17 43.03 -42.39
N ARG A 324 -26.61 41.95 -42.96
CA ARG A 324 -26.43 41.80 -44.42
C ARG A 324 -27.73 41.48 -45.17
N ASN A 325 -28.73 40.92 -44.49
CA ASN A 325 -30.02 40.53 -45.07
C ASN A 325 -31.11 41.61 -44.92
N LYS A 326 -30.77 42.80 -44.43
CA LYS A 326 -31.62 44.00 -44.43
C LYS A 326 -31.15 44.97 -45.50
#